data_AF-A0AA35XWR2-F1
#
_entry.id   AF-A0AA35XWR2-F1
#
_cell.length_a   1.000
_cell.length_b   1.000
_cell.length_c   1.000
_cell.angle_alpha   90.00
_cell.angle_beta   90.00
_cell.angle_gamma   90.00
#
_symmetry.space_group_name_H-M   'P 1'
#
loop_
_entity.id
_entity.type
_entity.pdbx_description
1 polymer ?
#
loop_
_entity_poly.entity_id
_entity_poly.type
_entity_poly.pdbx_seq_one_letter_code
_entity_poly.pdbx_strand_id
1 'polypeptide(L)'
;MVRDFTGHGLGKVFHCAPTVLHFGTPGTGMVLEPGMFFTIEPMINAGRAETKILSDGWTAVTRDKSASAQFEHTIGITDTGAEIFTLSASGYNFPPYSKT
;
A
#
# COMPACT_ATOMS: atom_id res chain seq x y z
N MET A 1 -6.87 8.14 -5.94
CA MET A 1 -5.74 7.50 -5.24
C MET A 1 -5.21 8.48 -4.21
N VAL A 2 -5.14 8.09 -2.94
CA VAL A 2 -4.46 8.89 -1.91
C VAL A 2 -2.98 9.03 -2.27
N ARG A 3 -2.41 10.23 -2.09
CA ARG A 3 -1.00 10.53 -2.43
C ARG A 3 -0.12 10.86 -1.24
N ASP A 4 -0.74 11.10 -0.09
CA ASP A 4 -0.06 11.54 1.13
C ASP A 4 0.63 10.37 1.87
N PHE A 5 0.22 9.13 1.56
CA PHE A 5 0.70 7.91 2.22
C PHE A 5 1.14 6.87 1.18
N THR A 6 2.19 6.15 1.52
CA THR A 6 2.96 5.29 0.62
C THR A 6 3.35 4.03 1.36
N GLY A 7 3.60 2.94 0.62
CA GLY A 7 4.28 1.80 1.21
C GLY A 7 5.72 2.13 1.60
N HIS A 8 6.32 1.22 2.34
CA HIS A 8 7.64 1.41 2.93
C HIS A 8 8.42 0.10 3.01
N GLY A 9 9.75 0.21 3.07
CA GLY A 9 10.59 -0.90 3.51
C GLY A 9 10.35 -1.22 4.98
N LEU A 10 10.52 -2.48 5.34
CA LEU A 10 10.36 -2.95 6.71
C LEU A 10 11.27 -4.15 7.02
N GLY A 11 11.31 -4.55 8.29
CA GLY A 11 12.04 -5.71 8.79
C GLY A 11 12.49 -5.48 10.22
N LYS A 12 13.79 -5.30 10.44
CA LYS A 12 14.32 -4.90 11.76
C LYS A 12 13.93 -3.47 12.15
N VAL A 13 13.63 -2.64 11.17
CA VAL A 13 13.10 -1.28 11.33
C VAL A 13 11.67 -1.29 10.80
N PHE A 14 10.75 -0.64 11.51
CA PHE A 14 9.33 -0.69 11.15
C PHE A 14 9.05 0.03 9.84
N HIS A 15 9.48 1.28 9.71
CA HIS A 15 9.42 2.06 8.46
C HIS A 15 10.82 2.47 8.04
N CYS A 16 11.29 1.98 6.89
CA CYS A 16 12.56 2.37 6.30
C CYS A 16 12.44 2.48 4.77
N ALA A 17 13.56 2.80 4.11
CA ALA A 17 13.62 2.74 2.65
C ALA A 17 13.33 1.29 2.17
N PRO A 18 12.71 1.12 0.99
CA PRO A 18 12.32 2.17 0.05
C PRO A 18 10.97 2.83 0.37
N THR A 19 10.74 4.03 -0.16
CA THR A 19 9.40 4.63 -0.25
C THR A 19 8.69 4.09 -1.50
N VAL A 20 7.49 3.52 -1.35
CA VAL A 20 6.74 2.87 -2.42
C VAL A 20 5.49 3.68 -2.77
N LEU A 21 5.56 4.48 -3.84
CA LEU A 21 4.44 5.31 -4.27
C LEU A 21 3.30 4.46 -4.86
N HIS A 22 2.06 4.78 -4.50
CA HIS A 22 0.86 4.13 -5.06
C HIS A 22 0.33 4.81 -6.33
N PHE A 23 1.11 5.71 -6.91
CA PHE A 23 0.80 6.45 -8.13
C PHE A 23 2.09 6.67 -8.92
N GLY A 24 1.98 6.74 -10.24
CA GLY A 24 3.13 6.94 -11.10
C GLY A 24 2.83 6.63 -12.56
N THR A 25 3.88 6.57 -13.36
CA THR A 25 3.82 6.19 -14.77
C THR A 25 4.32 4.76 -14.93
N PRO A 26 3.61 3.87 -15.65
CA PRO A 26 4.08 2.52 -15.91
C PRO A 26 5.49 2.49 -16.52
N GLY A 27 6.34 1.55 -16.08
CA GLY A 27 7.73 1.44 -16.54
C GLY A 27 8.69 2.45 -15.92
N THR A 28 8.25 3.22 -14.92
CA THR A 28 9.11 4.12 -14.14
C THR A 28 9.17 3.70 -12.67
N GLY A 29 10.14 4.24 -11.93
CA GLY A 29 10.30 3.98 -10.51
C GLY A 29 11.53 3.13 -10.21
N MET A 30 11.50 2.50 -9.04
CA MET A 30 12.60 1.71 -8.50
C MET A 30 12.76 0.38 -9.23
N VAL A 31 14.01 -0.01 -9.47
CA VAL A 31 14.35 -1.37 -9.91
C VAL A 31 14.17 -2.32 -8.72
N LEU A 32 13.44 -3.40 -8.93
CA LEU A 32 13.25 -4.43 -7.91
C LEU A 32 14.41 -5.42 -7.94
N GLU A 33 15.05 -5.61 -6.80
CA GLU A 33 16.22 -6.48 -6.64
C GLU A 33 15.94 -7.55 -5.57
N PRO A 34 16.43 -8.79 -5.74
CA PRO A 34 16.31 -9.84 -4.73
C PRO A 34 16.81 -9.40 -3.36
N GLY A 35 16.06 -9.76 -2.31
CA GLY A 35 16.34 -9.37 -0.92
C GLY A 35 15.65 -8.07 -0.48
N MET A 36 15.03 -7.32 -1.39
CA MET A 36 14.16 -6.21 -1.02
C MET A 36 12.91 -6.71 -0.28
N PHE A 37 12.51 -5.99 0.75
CA PHE A 37 11.38 -6.34 1.60
C PHE A 37 10.58 -5.08 1.97
N PHE A 38 9.35 -4.97 1.46
CA PHE A 38 8.56 -3.73 1.55
C PHE A 38 7.05 -4.00 1.51
N THR A 39 6.26 -2.99 1.83
CA THR A 39 4.80 -3.01 1.77
C THR A 39 4.30 -2.42 0.45
N ILE A 40 3.20 -2.98 -0.05
CA ILE A 40 2.32 -2.31 -1.02
C ILE A 40 0.98 -2.16 -0.31
N GLU A 41 0.54 -0.92 -0.09
CA GLU A 41 -0.58 -0.59 0.82
C GLU A 41 -1.52 0.53 0.29
N PRO A 42 -2.04 0.41 -0.94
CA PRO A 42 -2.78 1.50 -1.57
C PRO A 42 -4.08 1.86 -0.84
N MET A 43 -4.29 3.16 -0.62
CA MET A 43 -5.52 3.74 -0.06
C MET A 43 -6.38 4.41 -1.14
N ILE A 44 -7.50 3.80 -1.51
CA ILE A 44 -8.40 4.26 -2.58
C ILE A 44 -9.58 5.01 -1.98
N ASN A 45 -9.69 6.31 -2.28
CA ASN A 45 -10.88 7.09 -1.98
C ASN A 45 -11.94 6.91 -3.07
N ALA A 46 -13.20 6.81 -2.67
CA ALA A 46 -14.35 6.80 -3.59
C ALA A 46 -14.54 8.17 -4.28
N GLY A 47 -14.22 9.25 -3.57
CA GLY A 47 -14.24 10.61 -4.10
C GLY A 47 -12.86 11.10 -4.54
N ARG A 48 -12.47 12.29 -4.08
CA ARG A 48 -11.21 12.94 -4.48
C ARG A 48 -10.00 12.41 -3.70
N ALA A 49 -8.80 12.72 -4.18
CA ALA A 49 -7.55 12.16 -3.67
C ALA A 49 -7.12 12.76 -2.31
N GLU A 50 -7.57 13.96 -1.98
CA GLU A 50 -7.03 14.76 -0.89
C GLU A 50 -7.47 14.23 0.48
N THR A 51 -6.53 14.22 1.42
CA THR A 51 -6.77 13.86 2.82
C THR A 51 -6.51 15.04 3.76
N LYS A 52 -6.94 14.89 5.01
CA LYS A 52 -6.55 15.77 6.13
C LYS A 52 -6.31 14.93 7.38
N ILE A 53 -5.36 15.35 8.20
CA ILE A 53 -5.16 14.82 9.55
C ILE A 53 -6.11 15.57 10.49
N LEU A 54 -6.79 14.84 11.38
CA LEU A 54 -7.65 15.42 12.40
C LEU A 54 -6.82 16.06 13.53
N SER A 55 -7.51 16.73 14.46
CA SER A 55 -6.87 17.41 15.59
C SER A 55 -6.17 16.46 16.57
N ASP A 56 -6.40 15.15 16.47
CA ASP A 56 -5.67 14.13 17.22
C ASP A 56 -4.23 13.92 16.71
N GLY A 57 -3.88 14.48 15.56
CA GLY A 57 -2.55 14.36 14.97
C GLY A 57 -2.28 13.05 14.22
N TRP A 58 -3.28 12.16 14.11
CA TRP A 58 -3.10 10.82 13.53
C TRP A 58 -4.18 10.42 12.53
N THR A 59 -5.45 10.65 12.86
CA THR A 59 -6.55 10.13 12.05
C THR A 59 -6.59 10.87 10.70
N ALA A 60 -6.28 10.14 9.63
CA ALA A 60 -6.40 10.64 8.27
C ALA A 60 -7.83 10.40 7.75
N VAL A 61 -8.48 11.45 7.26
CA VAL A 61 -9.80 11.36 6.63
C VAL A 61 -9.79 11.98 5.23
N THR A 62 -10.68 11.51 4.36
CA THR A 62 -10.93 12.16 3.06
C THR A 62 -11.45 13.57 3.27
N ARG A 63 -10.98 14.54 2.47
CA ARG A 63 -11.45 15.94 2.61
C ARG A 63 -12.92 16.10 2.26
N ASP A 64 -13.42 15.30 1.32
CA ASP A 64 -14.82 15.29 0.88
C ASP A 64 -15.72 14.35 1.71
N LYS A 65 -15.16 13.68 2.73
CA LYS A 65 -15.86 12.72 3.62
C LYS A 65 -16.41 11.48 2.90
N SER A 66 -15.98 11.22 1.66
CA SER A 66 -16.28 9.97 0.97
C SER A 66 -15.58 8.78 1.64
N ALA A 67 -16.09 7.57 1.39
CA ALA A 67 -15.47 6.33 1.87
C ALA A 67 -14.07 6.15 1.26
N SER A 68 -13.18 5.51 2.03
CA SER A 68 -11.86 5.08 1.60
C SER A 68 -11.66 3.62 1.98
N ALA A 69 -10.85 2.90 1.21
CA ALA A 69 -10.49 1.51 1.49
C ALA A 69 -8.99 1.31 1.28
N GLN A 70 -8.41 0.41 2.07
CA GLN A 70 -7.00 0.03 1.99
C GLN A 70 -6.89 -1.49 2.13
N PHE A 71 -5.92 -2.06 1.41
CA PHE A 71 -5.37 -3.39 1.66
C PHE A 71 -3.86 -3.27 1.65
N GLU A 72 -3.19 -4.16 2.38
CA GLU A 72 -1.74 -4.16 2.50
C GLU A 72 -1.20 -5.57 2.47
N HIS A 73 -0.07 -5.73 1.78
CA HIS A 73 0.78 -6.90 1.91
C HIS A 73 2.25 -6.52 2.07
N THR A 74 2.94 -7.28 2.90
CA THR A 74 4.40 -7.37 2.94
C THR A 74 4.90 -8.33 1.86
N ILE A 75 5.82 -7.85 1.04
CA ILE A 75 6.36 -8.53 -0.13
C ILE A 75 7.89 -8.61 -0.01
N GLY A 76 8.43 -9.80 -0.28
CA GLY A 76 9.86 -10.02 -0.48
C GLY A 76 10.17 -10.30 -1.95
N ILE A 77 11.16 -9.62 -2.52
CA ILE A 77 11.65 -9.90 -3.87
C ILE A 77 12.67 -11.05 -3.80
N THR A 78 12.50 -12.01 -4.69
CA THR A 78 13.37 -13.19 -4.83
C THR A 78 14.07 -13.18 -6.18
N ASP A 79 15.05 -14.06 -6.39
CA ASP A 79 15.78 -14.17 -7.67
C ASP A 79 14.87 -14.46 -8.87
N THR A 80 13.67 -15.01 -8.63
CA THR A 80 12.74 -15.45 -9.67
C THR A 80 11.39 -14.73 -9.64
N GLY A 81 11.18 -13.81 -8.70
CA GLY A 81 9.90 -13.10 -8.58
C GLY A 81 9.68 -12.41 -7.24
N ALA A 82 8.49 -12.57 -6.70
CA ALA A 82 8.08 -11.97 -5.43
C ALA A 82 7.27 -12.97 -4.59
N GLU A 83 7.46 -12.94 -3.28
CA GLU A 83 6.73 -13.72 -2.30
C GLU A 83 5.89 -12.80 -1.40
N ILE A 84 4.64 -13.20 -1.13
CA ILE A 84 3.72 -12.46 -0.25
C ILE A 84 3.70 -13.14 1.12
N PHE A 85 4.15 -12.43 2.15
CA PHE A 85 4.35 -12.99 3.50
C PHE A 85 3.11 -12.89 4.40
N THR A 86 2.07 -12.21 3.93
CA THR A 86 0.93 -11.79 4.75
C THR A 86 -0.40 -12.23 4.13
N LEU A 87 -0.38 -13.30 3.33
CA LEU A 87 -1.60 -13.91 2.81
C LEU A 87 -2.52 -14.34 3.95
N SER A 88 -3.83 -14.25 3.73
CA SER A 88 -4.81 -14.67 4.71
C SER A 88 -4.75 -16.19 4.89
N ALA A 89 -4.54 -16.66 6.12
CA ALA A 89 -4.61 -18.09 6.45
C ALA A 89 -5.99 -18.71 6.16
N SER A 90 -7.04 -17.89 6.12
CA SER A 90 -8.40 -18.29 5.75
C SER A 90 -8.70 -18.15 4.25
N GLY A 91 -7.72 -17.74 3.44
CA GLY A 91 -7.86 -17.61 1.99
C GLY A 91 -8.59 -16.35 1.52
N TYR A 92 -8.82 -15.36 2.40
CA TYR A 92 -9.42 -14.07 2.04
C TYR A 92 -8.41 -13.13 1.36
N ASN A 93 -7.91 -13.55 0.20
CA ASN A 93 -6.88 -12.82 -0.55
C ASN A 93 -7.45 -11.68 -1.42
N PHE A 94 -8.77 -11.65 -1.59
CA PHE A 94 -9.48 -10.59 -2.29
C PHE A 94 -10.90 -10.43 -1.71
N PRO A 95 -11.49 -9.23 -1.80
CA PRO A 95 -12.88 -9.03 -1.37
C PRO A 95 -13.84 -9.97 -2.12
N PRO A 96 -14.92 -10.46 -1.47
CA PRO A 96 -15.84 -11.45 -2.04
C PRO A 96 -16.84 -10.83 -3.03
N TYR A 97 -16.38 -9.91 -3.88
CA TYR A 97 -17.19 -9.29 -4.91
C TYR A 97 -16.97 -10.02 -6.23
N SER A 98 -18.06 -10.29 -6.94
CA SER A 98 -18.00 -10.78 -8.32
C SER A 98 -17.24 -9.77 -9.18
N LYS A 99 -16.29 -10.25 -9.99
CA LYS A 99 -15.63 -9.42 -11.01
C LYS A 99 -16.72 -8.90 -11.96
N THR A 100 -17.01 -7.60 -11.88
CA THR A 100 -17.84 -6.88 -12.86
C THR A 100 -17.10 -6.71 -14.16
#